data_AF-A0A8T9FSS2-F1
#
_entry.id   AF-A0A8T9FSS2-F1
#
_cell.length_a   1.000
_cell.length_b   1.000
_cell.length_c   1.000
_cell.angle_alpha   90.00
_cell.angle_beta   90.00
_cell.angle_gamma   90.00
#
_symmetry.space_group_name_H-M   'P 1'
#
loop_
_entity.id
_entity.type
_entity.pdbx_description
1 polymer ?
#
loop_
_entity_poly.entity_id
_entity_poly.type
_entity_poly.pdbx_seq_one_letter_code
_entity_poly.pdbx_strand_id
1 'polypeptide(L)'
;MADLPLQLLAELIDEAYRPTPIRQLATGKRKAYHAQAVDKTRAMVEAALASGIVPVNRQHIRDALTDAALHLLGTNGPGADVIRNVFSSVFDGDAALALSKVEAGKIEPRFFKSR
;
A
#
# COMPACT_ATOMS: atom_id res chain seq x y z
N MET A 1 -16.45 11.50 -11.91
CA MET A 1 -17.45 12.51 -12.34
C MET A 1 -16.78 13.82 -12.76
N ALA A 2 -15.63 13.78 -13.45
CA ALA A 2 -14.82 15.00 -13.64
C ALA A 2 -15.13 15.81 -14.91
N ASP A 3 -15.82 15.25 -15.91
CA ASP A 3 -15.93 15.90 -17.23
C ASP A 3 -17.38 16.05 -17.75
N LEU A 4 -18.39 15.85 -16.90
CA LEU A 4 -19.79 16.05 -17.29
C LEU A 4 -20.06 17.43 -17.94
N PRO A 5 -19.57 18.57 -17.41
CA PRO A 5 -19.79 19.86 -18.06
C PRO A 5 -19.07 19.98 -19.42
N LEU A 6 -17.89 19.35 -19.59
CA LEU A 6 -17.17 19.36 -20.87
C LEU A 6 -17.83 18.48 -21.92
N GLN A 7 -18.41 17.34 -21.51
CA GLN A 7 -19.21 16.50 -22.39
C GLN A 7 -20.47 17.22 -22.88
N LEU A 8 -21.21 17.88 -21.97
CA LEU A 8 -22.42 18.62 -22.32
C LEU A 8 -22.13 19.81 -23.24
N LEU A 9 -21.00 20.50 -23.04
CA LEU A 9 -20.55 21.58 -23.93
C LEU A 9 -20.15 21.06 -25.32
N ALA A 10 -19.53 19.89 -25.41
CA ALA A 10 -19.15 19.28 -26.68
C ALA A 10 -20.38 18.78 -27.48
N GLU A 11 -21.37 18.19 -26.79
CA GLU A 11 -22.66 17.82 -27.40
C GLU A 11 -23.42 19.03 -27.95
N LEU A 12 -23.30 20.21 -27.31
CA LEU A 12 -23.91 21.46 -27.77
C LEU A 12 -23.33 22.00 -29.09
N ILE A 13 -22.12 21.57 -29.48
CA ILE A 13 -21.43 21.99 -30.70
C ILE A 13 -21.28 20.85 -31.72
N ASP A 14 -22.01 19.74 -31.53
CA ASP A 14 -21.93 18.51 -32.34
C ASP A 14 -20.51 17.92 -32.46
N GLU A 15 -19.62 18.19 -31.49
CA GLU A 15 -18.29 17.59 -31.45
C GLU A 15 -18.22 16.42 -30.47
N ALA A 16 -17.56 15.33 -30.89
CA ALA A 16 -17.31 14.21 -30.01
C ALA A 16 -16.23 14.57 -28.96
N TYR A 17 -16.63 14.72 -27.69
CA TYR A 17 -15.68 14.94 -26.59
C TYR A 17 -14.70 13.78 -26.48
N ARG A 18 -13.41 14.06 -26.68
CA ARG A 18 -12.31 13.12 -26.43
C ARG A 18 -11.46 13.66 -25.28
N PRO A 19 -11.56 13.08 -24.07
CA PRO A 19 -10.74 13.54 -22.96
C PRO A 19 -9.26 13.38 -23.30
N THR A 20 -8.46 14.38 -22.91
CA THR A 20 -7.02 14.34 -23.15
C THR A 20 -6.42 13.15 -22.39
N PRO A 21 -5.69 12.24 -23.06
CA PRO A 21 -5.09 11.11 -22.39
C PRO A 21 -4.05 11.59 -21.38
N ILE A 22 -3.93 10.89 -20.25
CA ILE A 22 -3.10 11.30 -19.09
C ILE A 22 -1.64 11.58 -19.50
N ARG A 23 -1.12 10.81 -20.46
CA ARG A 23 0.24 10.95 -21.04
C ARG A 23 0.46 12.23 -21.86
N GLN A 24 -0.60 12.97 -22.19
CA GLN A 24 -0.56 14.27 -22.87
C GLN A 24 -0.92 15.42 -21.93
N LEU A 25 -1.25 15.15 -20.66
CA LEU A 25 -1.41 16.21 -19.67
C LEU A 25 -0.06 16.90 -19.40
N ALA A 26 -0.13 18.21 -19.21
CA ALA A 26 0.98 19.02 -18.71
C ALA A 26 1.52 18.45 -17.40
N THR A 27 2.84 18.55 -17.19
CA THR A 27 3.57 17.91 -16.10
C THR A 27 2.96 18.18 -14.72
N GLY A 28 2.51 19.40 -14.45
CA GLY A 28 1.85 19.77 -13.19
C GLY A 28 0.52 19.04 -12.98
N LYS A 29 -0.33 18.98 -14.01
CA LYS A 29 -1.63 18.27 -13.95
C LYS A 29 -1.45 16.76 -13.84
N ARG A 30 -0.43 16.19 -14.50
CA ARG A 30 -0.09 14.77 -14.38
C ARG A 30 0.37 14.40 -12.96
N LYS A 31 1.24 15.22 -12.35
CA LYS A 31 1.66 15.03 -10.95
C LYS A 31 0.47 15.07 -10.00
N ALA A 32 -0.43 16.03 -10.16
CA ALA A 32 -1.65 16.13 -9.36
C ALA A 32 -2.56 14.91 -9.54
N TYR A 33 -2.73 14.41 -10.77
CA TYR A 33 -3.50 13.20 -11.05
C TYR A 33 -2.94 11.98 -10.33
N HIS A 34 -1.62 11.76 -10.39
CA HIS A 34 -0.98 10.65 -9.69
C HIS A 34 -1.06 10.78 -8.16
N ALA A 35 -0.90 11.99 -7.61
CA ALA A 35 -1.07 12.23 -6.18
C ALA A 35 -2.49 11.86 -5.72
N GLN A 36 -3.52 12.35 -6.43
CA GLN A 36 -4.92 12.01 -6.13
C GLN A 36 -5.21 10.51 -6.25
N ALA A 37 -4.59 9.83 -7.21
CA ALA A 37 -4.75 8.38 -7.36
C ALA A 37 -4.15 7.63 -6.15
N VAL A 38 -2.95 8.04 -5.70
CA VAL A 38 -2.32 7.49 -4.50
C VAL A 38 -3.17 7.75 -3.26
N ASP A 39 -3.65 8.97 -3.07
CA ASP A 39 -4.48 9.31 -1.91
C ASP A 39 -5.79 8.52 -1.88
N LYS A 40 -6.44 8.33 -3.03
CA LYS A 40 -7.62 7.46 -3.15
C LYS A 40 -7.31 6.02 -2.77
N THR A 41 -6.19 5.47 -3.23
CA THR A 41 -5.81 4.10 -2.87
C THR A 41 -5.54 3.96 -1.39
N ARG A 42 -4.89 4.96 -0.75
CA ARG A 42 -4.68 4.98 0.70
C ARG A 42 -5.99 5.05 1.46
N ALA A 43 -6.88 5.96 1.08
CA ALA A 43 -8.21 6.08 1.69
C ALA A 43 -9.03 4.79 1.55
N MET A 44 -8.96 4.10 0.41
CA MET A 44 -9.63 2.81 0.22
C MET A 44 -9.04 1.72 1.12
N VAL A 45 -7.72 1.68 1.30
CA VAL A 45 -7.05 0.72 2.18
C VAL A 45 -7.39 1.02 3.65
N GLU A 46 -7.40 2.28 4.07
CA GLU A 46 -7.81 2.71 5.41
C GLU A 46 -9.28 2.41 5.69
N ALA A 47 -10.17 2.66 4.73
CA ALA A 47 -11.58 2.31 4.85
C ALA A 47 -11.79 0.79 4.94
N ALA A 48 -11.02 0.00 4.18
CA ALA A 48 -11.06 -1.46 4.23
C ALA A 48 -10.48 -2.03 5.55
N LEU A 49 -9.46 -1.37 6.10
CA LEU A 49 -8.93 -1.63 7.44
C LEU A 49 -9.98 -1.37 8.51
N ALA A 50 -10.73 -0.26 8.40
CA ALA A 50 -11.78 0.10 9.35
C ALA A 50 -13.01 -0.83 9.26
N SER A 51 -13.34 -1.33 8.06
CA SER A 51 -14.46 -2.28 7.86
C SER A 51 -14.09 -3.73 8.19
N GLY A 52 -12.81 -4.01 8.45
CA GLY A 52 -12.30 -5.34 8.82
C GLY A 52 -12.08 -6.30 7.65
N ILE A 53 -12.40 -5.91 6.41
CA ILE A 53 -12.23 -6.75 5.22
C ILE A 53 -11.33 -6.02 4.22
N VAL A 54 -10.06 -6.43 4.18
CA VAL A 54 -9.06 -5.90 3.25
C VAL A 54 -9.15 -6.67 1.93
N PRO A 55 -9.21 -5.99 0.76
CA PRO A 55 -9.27 -6.66 -0.53
C PRO A 55 -8.00 -7.48 -0.79
N VAL A 56 -8.15 -8.68 -1.36
CA VAL A 56 -7.03 -9.57 -1.63
C VAL A 56 -6.17 -9.00 -2.76
N ASN A 57 -4.96 -8.55 -2.42
CA ASN A 57 -3.96 -8.08 -3.36
C ASN A 57 -2.58 -8.59 -2.90
N ARG A 58 -1.64 -8.78 -3.83
CA ARG A 58 -0.27 -9.22 -3.56
C ARG A 58 0.41 -8.44 -2.44
N GLN A 59 0.21 -7.11 -2.39
CA GLN A 59 0.78 -6.29 -1.33
C GLN A 59 0.14 -6.59 0.03
N HIS A 60 -1.19 -6.69 0.09
CA HIS A 60 -1.90 -6.96 1.34
C HIS A 60 -1.59 -8.36 1.89
N ILE A 61 -1.39 -9.34 1.01
CA ILE A 61 -0.95 -10.68 1.42
C ILE A 61 0.44 -10.61 2.07
N ARG A 62 1.38 -9.87 1.48
CA ARG A 62 2.74 -9.70 2.04
C ARG A 62 2.73 -8.98 3.38
N ASP A 63 1.97 -7.90 3.46
CA ASP A 63 1.81 -7.13 4.69
C ASP A 63 1.19 -8.01 5.79
N ALA A 64 0.16 -8.81 5.48
CA ALA A 64 -0.43 -9.75 6.45
C ALA A 64 0.53 -10.85 6.91
N LEU A 65 1.32 -11.42 5.99
CA LEU A 65 2.37 -12.38 6.33
C LEU A 65 3.48 -11.73 7.18
N THR A 66 3.81 -10.47 6.90
CA THR A 66 4.79 -9.70 7.67
C THR A 66 4.29 -9.51 9.09
N ASP A 67 3.03 -9.12 9.28
CA ASP A 67 2.46 -8.95 10.61
C ASP A 67 2.46 -10.26 11.41
N ALA A 68 2.13 -11.39 10.77
CA ALA A 68 2.21 -12.71 11.39
C ALA A 68 3.65 -13.06 11.80
N ALA A 69 4.63 -12.76 10.96
CA ALA A 69 6.05 -12.95 11.28
C ALA A 69 6.51 -12.06 12.43
N LEU A 70 6.11 -10.78 12.45
CA LEU A 70 6.38 -9.86 13.55
C LEU A 70 5.78 -10.37 14.87
N HIS A 71 4.55 -10.89 14.82
CA HIS A 71 3.91 -11.48 16.00
C HIS A 71 4.68 -12.70 16.51
N LEU A 72 5.06 -13.64 15.64
CA LEU A 72 5.81 -14.84 16.02
C LEU A 72 7.19 -14.50 16.61
N LEU A 73 7.87 -13.49 16.05
CA LEU A 73 9.13 -12.99 16.59
C LEU A 73 8.93 -12.39 17.99
N GLY A 74 7.89 -11.55 18.18
CA GLY A 74 7.60 -10.91 19.46
C GLY A 74 7.21 -11.89 20.57
N THR A 75 6.49 -12.98 20.25
CA THR A 75 6.11 -14.01 21.23
C THR A 75 7.14 -15.11 21.40
N ASN A 76 8.25 -15.09 20.65
CA ASN A 76 9.19 -16.21 20.54
C ASN A 76 8.48 -17.55 20.30
N GLY A 77 7.43 -17.51 19.45
CA GLY A 77 6.61 -18.67 19.15
C GLY A 77 7.33 -19.72 18.30
N PRO A 78 6.75 -20.93 18.15
CA PRO A 78 7.28 -21.95 17.28
C PRO A 78 7.41 -21.42 15.85
N GLY A 79 8.62 -21.49 15.29
CA GLY A 79 8.95 -20.96 13.95
C GLY A 79 9.64 -19.60 13.94
N ALA A 80 9.80 -18.92 15.09
CA ALA A 80 10.58 -17.69 15.18
C ALA A 80 12.03 -17.86 14.67
N ASP A 81 12.63 -19.04 14.88
CA ASP A 81 13.98 -19.35 14.41
C ASP A 81 14.08 -19.44 12.89
N VAL A 82 13.01 -19.88 12.21
CA VAL A 82 12.95 -19.87 10.74
C VAL A 82 13.00 -18.44 10.24
N ILE A 83 12.30 -17.53 10.91
CA ILE A 83 12.31 -16.10 10.56
C ILE A 83 13.70 -15.50 10.79
N ARG A 84 14.35 -15.81 11.91
CA ARG A 84 15.74 -15.38 12.18
C ARG A 84 16.71 -15.89 11.13
N ASN A 85 16.59 -17.15 10.71
CA ASN A 85 17.42 -17.73 9.66
C ASN A 85 17.23 -17.03 8.31
N VAL A 86 15.99 -16.62 7.99
CA VAL A 86 15.71 -15.80 6.80
C VAL A 86 16.37 -14.43 6.90
N PHE A 87 16.37 -13.81 8.08
CA PHE A 87 17.08 -12.54 8.27
C PHE A 87 18.60 -12.72 8.08
N SER A 88 19.19 -13.78 8.63
CA SER A 88 20.60 -14.10 8.44
C SER A 88 20.96 -14.36 6.97
N SER A 89 20.07 -14.99 6.18
CA SER A 89 20.34 -15.26 4.77
C SER A 89 20.19 -14.03 3.86
N VAL A 90 19.34 -13.08 4.22
CA VAL A 90 19.08 -11.88 3.42
C VAL A 90 20.03 -10.73 3.79
N PHE A 91 20.34 -10.56 5.06
CA PHE A 91 21.08 -9.40 5.58
C PHE A 91 22.51 -9.73 6.04
N ASP A 92 22.94 -10.98 5.97
CA ASP A 92 24.29 -11.44 6.31
C ASP A 92 24.79 -10.83 7.65
N GLY A 93 25.83 -9.98 7.63
CA GLY A 93 26.38 -9.32 8.82
C GLY A 93 25.46 -8.32 9.52
N ASP A 94 24.44 -7.80 8.83
CA ASP A 94 23.50 -6.81 9.37
C ASP A 94 22.23 -7.43 9.96
N ALA A 95 22.11 -8.77 9.96
CA ALA A 95 20.92 -9.47 10.43
C ALA A 95 20.58 -9.14 11.89
N ALA A 96 21.58 -9.02 12.76
CA ALA A 96 21.38 -8.62 14.16
C ALA A 96 20.84 -7.18 14.29
N LEU A 97 21.29 -6.27 13.43
CA LEU A 97 20.80 -4.89 13.40
C LEU A 97 19.38 -4.82 12.84
N ALA A 98 19.04 -5.66 11.86
CA ALA A 98 17.67 -5.77 11.35
C ALA A 98 16.71 -6.35 12.40
N LEU A 99 17.11 -7.41 13.11
CA LEU A 99 16.32 -8.01 14.20
C LEU A 99 16.13 -7.04 15.37
N SER A 100 17.16 -6.32 15.78
CA SER A 100 17.02 -5.33 16.87
C SER A 100 16.04 -4.20 16.54
N LYS A 101 15.88 -3.84 15.26
CA LYS A 101 14.84 -2.87 14.83
C LYS A 101 13.43 -3.45 14.94
N VAL A 102 13.26 -4.74 14.65
CA VAL A 102 11.99 -5.46 14.82
C VAL A 102 11.64 -5.54 16.30
N GLU A 103 12.58 -5.97 17.14
CA GLU A 103 12.40 -6.10 18.60
C GLU A 103 12.15 -4.75 19.28
N ALA A 104 12.79 -3.69 18.80
CA ALA A 104 12.54 -2.32 19.26
C ALA A 104 11.17 -1.76 18.82
N GLY A 105 10.34 -2.54 18.12
CA GLY A 105 9.01 -2.12 17.67
C GLY A 105 9.04 -1.03 16.60
N LYS A 106 10.17 -0.83 15.90
CA LYS A 106 10.29 0.20 14.85
C LYS A 106 9.59 -0.20 13.54
N ILE A 107 9.11 -1.43 13.46
CA ILE A 107 8.33 -1.95 12.34
C ILE A 107 6.95 -2.29 12.90
N GLU A 108 5.99 -1.42 12.62
CA GLU A 108 4.62 -1.58 13.09
C GLU A 108 3.82 -2.51 12.17
N PRO A 109 3.01 -3.42 12.74
CA PRO A 109 2.13 -4.26 11.94
C PRO A 109 0.98 -3.44 11.36
N ARG A 110 0.58 -3.77 10.13
CA ARG A 110 -0.35 -2.96 9.35
C ARG A 110 -1.81 -3.38 9.50
N PHE A 111 -2.06 -4.68 9.53
CA PHE A 111 -3.37 -5.33 9.63
C PHE A 111 -3.60 -5.97 10.99
N PHE A 112 -2.62 -6.71 11.49
CA PHE A 112 -2.74 -7.42 12.76
C PHE A 112 -2.18 -6.56 13.90
N LYS A 113 -3.05 -5.82 14.58
CA LYS A 113 -2.68 -5.14 15.83
C LYS A 113 -2.77 -6.15 16.96
N SER A 114 -1.63 -6.59 17.50
CA SER A 114 -1.62 -7.31 18.78
C SER A 114 -2.25 -6.38 19.81
N ARG A 115 -3.38 -6.80 20.39
CA ARG A 115 -3.94 -6.14 21.58
C ARG A 115 -3.04 -6.37 22.78
#